data_AF-A0A9E3SYI4-F1
#
_entry.id   AF-A0A9E3SYI4-F1
#
_cell.length_a   1.000
_cell.length_b   1.000
_cell.length_c   1.000
_cell.angle_alpha   90.00
_cell.angle_beta   90.00
_cell.angle_gamma   90.00
#
_symmetry.space_group_name_H-M   'P 1'
#
loop_
_entity.id
_entity.type
_entity.pdbx_description
1 polymer ?
#
loop_
_entity_poly.entity_id
_entity_poly.type
_entity_poly.pdbx_seq_one_letter_code
_entity_poly.pdbx_strand_id
1 'polypeptide(L)'
;MTEVTPWVIEISAEEMPVSLKMRLEKPLVVGRIDKNGDIQPDLDLGPYGAEQAGVSRRHVSLHGDDRALYATDLNSGNGTFINGARLEADKPYLLKQEDELRLGRMKIDVRAIISPTQGSVSQRQEDLQLENRTYPGSGEPILIVEDDVEVANILSLIMNRAGYKPLITHDVIGAIRLFNQKRPSAVILDLMLPDLNGLEFCRYVRRDVERNSTPVIVVSAVKSRQNVAQALEAGADIFLGKPVSAQELQQVVSSIIHRRQGGADHLLTRHLPGTAPLQAIAPESRHDAAVLFIAGHSETPLTLTIKDPVSLGRSATSTNRTHIDLSRYSAIDFGVSRVHAYLHRKNDLLYIQDADSVNGTFLNGQPLKPNELTLIHNADEIRLGQLRMYLYFLADRHNEE
;
A
#
# COMPACT_ATOMS: atom_id res chain seq x y z
N MET A 1 -14.87 5.51 -30.54
CA MET A 1 -13.86 6.27 -29.78
C MET A 1 -13.48 5.44 -28.57
N THR A 2 -12.20 5.13 -28.38
CA THR A 2 -11.72 4.53 -27.14
C THR A 2 -11.81 5.56 -26.04
N GLU A 3 -12.81 5.39 -25.18
CA GLU A 3 -13.07 6.29 -24.07
C GLU A 3 -11.91 6.14 -23.06
N VAL A 4 -11.08 7.17 -22.94
CA VAL A 4 -9.89 7.17 -22.09
C VAL A 4 -10.32 7.18 -20.62
N THR A 5 -9.52 6.62 -19.71
CA THR A 5 -9.79 6.74 -18.27
C THR A 5 -9.58 8.19 -17.85
N PRO A 6 -10.56 8.85 -17.22
CA PRO A 6 -10.44 10.25 -16.81
C PRO A 6 -9.43 10.39 -15.66
N TRP A 7 -8.91 11.60 -15.49
CA TRP A 7 -8.18 11.95 -14.27
C TRP A 7 -9.13 12.02 -13.08
N VAL A 8 -8.65 11.59 -11.91
CA VAL A 8 -9.24 11.98 -10.62
C VAL A 8 -8.25 12.88 -9.93
N ILE A 9 -8.69 14.10 -9.60
CA ILE A 9 -7.90 15.08 -8.87
C ILE A 9 -8.53 15.37 -7.52
N GLU A 10 -7.70 15.68 -6.54
CA GLU A 10 -8.08 16.23 -5.25
C GLU A 10 -7.71 17.72 -5.24
N ILE A 11 -8.67 18.56 -4.86
CA ILE A 11 -8.48 20.01 -4.70
C ILE A 11 -8.70 20.35 -3.23
N SER A 12 -7.75 21.08 -2.64
CA SER A 12 -7.88 21.64 -1.30
C SER A 12 -7.45 23.10 -1.26
N ALA A 13 -7.95 23.83 -0.26
CA ALA A 13 -7.52 25.19 0.05
C ALA A 13 -7.50 25.35 1.58
N GLU A 14 -6.76 26.34 2.08
CA GLU A 14 -6.65 26.60 3.53
C GLU A 14 -8.01 26.86 4.18
N GLU A 15 -8.92 27.55 3.46
CA GLU A 15 -10.27 27.87 3.93
C GLU A 15 -11.30 26.75 3.70
N MET A 16 -10.89 25.63 3.08
CA MET A 16 -11.77 24.48 2.83
C MET A 16 -11.69 23.48 3.99
N PRO A 17 -12.84 23.12 4.61
CA PRO A 17 -12.85 22.19 5.73
C PRO A 17 -12.51 20.75 5.33
N VAL A 18 -12.73 20.40 4.06
CA VAL A 18 -12.41 19.11 3.46
C VAL A 18 -11.91 19.31 2.03
N SER A 19 -11.01 18.44 1.57
CA SER A 19 -10.63 18.39 0.17
C SER A 19 -11.78 17.83 -0.69
N LEU A 20 -11.83 18.24 -1.96
CA LEU A 20 -12.80 17.76 -2.93
C LEU A 20 -12.10 16.89 -3.95
N LYS A 21 -12.55 15.64 -4.09
CA LYS A 21 -12.09 14.74 -5.16
C LYS A 21 -13.07 14.79 -6.32
N MET A 22 -12.55 14.91 -7.54
CA MET A 22 -13.38 15.07 -8.72
C MET A 22 -12.76 14.48 -9.97
N ARG A 23 -13.63 13.97 -10.83
CA ARG A 23 -13.30 13.39 -12.12
C ARG A 23 -13.27 14.48 -13.19
N LEU A 24 -12.18 14.52 -13.96
CA LEU A 24 -12.04 15.41 -15.10
C LEU A 24 -12.41 14.69 -16.41
N GLU A 25 -13.69 14.76 -16.78
CA GLU A 25 -14.16 14.33 -18.12
C GLU A 25 -14.13 15.45 -19.16
N LYS A 26 -14.31 16.67 -18.68
CA LYS A 26 -14.30 17.91 -19.43
C LYS A 26 -13.46 18.92 -18.66
N PRO A 27 -13.03 20.03 -19.28
CA PRO A 27 -12.36 21.10 -18.55
C PRO A 27 -13.22 21.59 -17.38
N LEU A 28 -12.65 21.55 -16.17
CA LEU A 28 -13.27 22.00 -14.94
C LEU A 28 -12.98 23.48 -14.76
N VAL A 29 -14.02 24.31 -14.85
CA VAL A 29 -13.92 25.74 -14.58
C VAL A 29 -14.01 25.97 -13.08
N VAL A 30 -12.94 26.49 -12.49
CA VAL A 30 -12.87 26.89 -11.09
C VAL A 30 -13.02 28.41 -11.00
N GLY A 31 -13.85 28.87 -10.06
CA GLY A 31 -14.09 30.29 -9.88
C GLY A 31 -15.00 30.58 -8.70
N ARG A 32 -15.85 31.60 -8.84
CA ARG A 32 -16.87 31.94 -7.84
C ARG A 32 -18.21 32.27 -8.50
N ILE A 33 -19.31 31.90 -7.85
CA ILE A 33 -20.64 32.34 -8.29
C ILE A 33 -20.77 33.85 -8.06
N ASP A 34 -21.51 34.54 -8.93
CA ASP A 34 -21.93 35.93 -8.70
C ASP A 34 -23.30 36.03 -8.05
N LYS A 35 -23.60 37.20 -7.48
CA LYS A 35 -24.85 37.44 -6.73
C LYS A 35 -26.12 37.31 -7.60
N ASN A 36 -25.98 37.31 -8.93
CA ASN A 36 -27.08 37.22 -9.88
C ASN A 36 -27.25 35.80 -10.44
N GLY A 37 -26.22 34.94 -10.36
CA GLY A 37 -26.22 33.57 -10.85
C GLY A 37 -25.92 33.42 -12.35
N ASP A 38 -25.50 34.49 -13.05
CA ASP A 38 -25.33 34.50 -14.51
C ASP A 38 -24.14 33.65 -14.98
N ILE A 39 -23.15 33.48 -14.10
CA ILE A 39 -21.95 32.68 -14.37
C ILE A 39 -21.77 31.67 -13.23
N GLN A 40 -21.90 30.39 -13.56
CA GLN A 40 -21.67 29.28 -12.64
C GLN A 40 -20.40 28.52 -13.05
N PRO A 41 -19.31 28.59 -12.26
CA PRO A 41 -18.17 27.70 -12.45
C PRO A 41 -18.59 26.26 -12.10
N ASP A 42 -17.87 25.27 -12.63
CA ASP A 42 -18.07 23.86 -12.24
C ASP A 42 -17.64 23.64 -10.76
N LEU A 43 -16.65 24.41 -10.27
CA LEU A 43 -16.27 24.47 -8.85
C LEU A 43 -16.38 25.91 -8.32
N ASP A 44 -17.34 26.14 -7.43
CA ASP A 44 -17.54 27.40 -6.73
C ASP A 44 -16.71 27.47 -5.44
N LEU A 45 -15.74 28.39 -5.42
CA LEU A 45 -14.94 28.68 -4.23
C LEU A 45 -15.52 29.81 -3.38
N GLY A 46 -16.64 30.43 -3.79
CA GLY A 46 -17.34 31.50 -3.09
C GLY A 46 -17.52 31.26 -1.59
N PRO A 47 -18.03 30.09 -1.16
CA PRO A 47 -18.19 29.73 0.25
C PRO A 47 -16.91 29.75 1.08
N TYR A 48 -15.74 29.70 0.44
CA TYR A 48 -14.43 29.61 1.08
C TYR A 48 -13.65 30.94 1.06
N GLY A 49 -14.31 32.08 0.85
CA GLY A 49 -13.65 33.41 0.88
C GLY A 49 -13.05 33.85 -0.46
N ALA A 50 -13.44 33.20 -1.56
CA ALA A 50 -12.91 33.48 -2.88
C ALA A 50 -13.11 34.92 -3.37
N GLU A 51 -14.19 35.60 -2.97
CA GLU A 51 -14.41 37.01 -3.32
C GLU A 51 -13.35 37.92 -2.67
N GLN A 52 -13.10 37.74 -1.37
CA GLN A 52 -12.09 38.49 -0.62
C GLN A 52 -10.70 38.18 -1.17
N ALA A 53 -10.42 36.92 -1.50
CA ALA A 53 -9.14 36.52 -2.06
C ALA A 53 -8.91 37.00 -3.52
N GLY A 54 -9.94 37.56 -4.18
CA GLY A 54 -9.83 38.11 -5.53
C GLY A 54 -10.00 37.07 -6.64
N VAL A 55 -10.64 35.93 -6.35
CA VAL A 55 -10.98 34.92 -7.35
C VAL A 55 -12.02 35.51 -8.32
N SER A 56 -11.95 35.11 -9.59
CA SER A 56 -12.84 35.59 -10.65
C SER A 56 -13.97 34.59 -10.86
N ARG A 57 -15.06 35.02 -11.50
CA ARG A 57 -16.24 34.14 -11.70
C ARG A 57 -15.90 32.89 -12.49
N ARG A 58 -15.07 33.06 -13.52
CA ARG A 58 -14.30 32.02 -14.19
C ARG A 58 -12.83 32.43 -14.03
N HIS A 59 -12.05 31.69 -13.27
CA HIS A 59 -10.69 32.10 -12.95
C HIS A 59 -9.66 31.21 -13.64
N VAL A 60 -9.76 29.90 -13.43
CA VAL A 60 -8.85 28.92 -14.03
C VAL A 60 -9.65 27.73 -14.55
N SER A 61 -9.18 27.14 -15.64
CA SER A 61 -9.65 25.85 -16.14
C SER A 61 -8.61 24.78 -15.83
N LEU A 62 -9.04 23.73 -15.13
CA LEU A 62 -8.25 22.51 -14.93
C LEU A 62 -8.71 21.44 -15.92
N HIS A 63 -7.79 20.90 -16.71
CA HIS A 63 -8.11 19.85 -17.69
C HIS A 63 -6.93 18.92 -17.88
N GLY A 64 -7.20 17.68 -18.28
CA GLY A 64 -6.16 16.71 -18.55
C GLY A 64 -6.34 16.04 -19.90
N ASP A 65 -5.24 15.61 -20.50
CA ASP A 65 -5.21 14.67 -21.61
C ASP A 65 -4.72 13.29 -21.11
N ASP A 66 -4.44 12.36 -22.00
CA ASP A 66 -4.01 11.01 -21.63
C ASP A 66 -2.72 10.97 -20.79
N ARG A 67 -1.92 12.04 -20.78
CA ARG A 67 -0.54 12.09 -20.26
C ARG A 67 -0.32 13.14 -19.18
N ALA A 68 -1.05 14.23 -19.21
CA ALA A 68 -0.75 15.41 -18.43
C ALA A 68 -2.01 16.12 -17.91
N LEU A 69 -1.83 16.81 -16.79
CA LEU A 69 -2.80 17.73 -16.21
C LEU A 69 -2.35 19.17 -16.47
N TYR A 70 -3.28 20.04 -16.80
CA TYR A 70 -3.02 21.43 -17.18
C TYR A 70 -3.90 22.41 -16.39
N ALA A 71 -3.33 23.57 -16.11
CA ALA A 71 -4.06 24.76 -15.66
C ALA A 71 -4.03 25.83 -16.75
N THR A 72 -5.15 26.51 -16.99
CA THR A 72 -5.22 27.64 -17.91
C THR A 72 -5.96 28.79 -17.26
N ASP A 73 -5.29 29.93 -17.14
CA ASP A 73 -5.94 31.17 -16.68
C ASP A 73 -7.00 31.59 -17.70
N LEU A 74 -8.25 31.76 -17.25
CA LEU A 74 -9.40 32.12 -18.09
C LEU A 74 -9.56 33.64 -18.18
N ASN A 75 -8.45 34.34 -18.39
CA ASN A 75 -8.34 35.80 -18.36
C ASN A 75 -8.86 36.40 -17.04
N SER A 76 -8.30 35.91 -15.93
CA SER A 76 -8.75 36.29 -14.61
C SER A 76 -8.32 37.72 -14.23
N GLY A 77 -9.19 38.45 -13.51
CA GLY A 77 -8.95 39.86 -13.18
C GLY A 77 -7.72 40.08 -12.28
N ASN A 78 -7.50 39.17 -11.31
CA ASN A 78 -6.37 39.25 -10.37
C ASN A 78 -5.22 38.30 -10.72
N GLY A 79 -5.32 37.54 -11.82
CA GLY A 79 -4.30 36.62 -12.29
C GLY A 79 -4.27 35.27 -11.56
N THR A 80 -3.93 34.23 -12.31
CA THR A 80 -3.51 32.92 -11.81
C THR A 80 -1.98 32.86 -11.71
N PHE A 81 -1.45 32.29 -10.63
CA PHE A 81 -0.01 32.15 -10.40
C PHE A 81 0.36 30.70 -10.10
N ILE A 82 1.48 30.24 -10.65
CA ILE A 82 2.12 28.96 -10.33
C ILE A 82 3.51 29.25 -9.75
N ASN A 83 3.80 28.75 -8.55
CA ASN A 83 5.10 28.94 -7.87
C ASN A 83 5.54 30.42 -7.83
N GLY A 84 4.57 31.33 -7.64
CA GLY A 84 4.78 32.78 -7.63
C GLY A 84 4.87 33.45 -9.01
N ALA A 85 4.97 32.69 -10.11
CA ALA A 85 4.97 33.22 -11.46
C ALA A 85 3.54 33.33 -12.02
N ARG A 86 3.19 34.50 -12.59
CA ARG A 86 1.87 34.71 -13.22
C ARG A 86 1.77 33.92 -14.51
N LEU A 87 0.66 33.23 -14.73
CA LEU A 87 0.36 32.56 -15.99
C LEU A 87 -0.05 33.56 -17.07
N GLU A 88 0.31 33.26 -18.31
CA GLU A 88 -0.26 33.92 -19.48
C GLU A 88 -1.71 33.44 -19.68
N ALA A 89 -2.63 34.37 -19.92
CA ALA A 89 -4.04 34.06 -20.16
C ALA A 89 -4.20 33.14 -21.39
N ASP A 90 -5.14 32.20 -21.31
CA ASP A 90 -5.48 31.25 -22.38
C ASP A 90 -4.35 30.32 -22.84
N LYS A 91 -3.20 30.32 -22.14
CA LYS A 91 -2.09 29.40 -22.41
C LYS A 91 -2.04 28.29 -21.37
N PRO A 92 -2.07 27.01 -21.79
CA PRO A 92 -2.02 25.90 -20.85
C PRO A 92 -0.64 25.78 -20.20
N TYR A 93 -0.65 25.66 -18.88
CA TYR A 93 0.49 25.34 -18.06
C TYR A 93 0.43 23.89 -17.63
N LEU A 94 1.50 23.12 -17.87
CA LEU A 94 1.63 21.73 -17.42
C LEU A 94 1.80 21.69 -15.90
N LEU A 95 0.76 21.25 -15.17
CA LEU A 95 0.79 21.11 -13.73
C LEU A 95 1.68 19.95 -13.28
N LYS A 96 2.52 20.21 -12.28
CA LYS A 96 3.34 19.24 -11.56
C LYS A 96 2.77 19.04 -10.15
N GLN A 97 3.07 17.89 -9.55
CA GLN A 97 2.50 17.48 -8.26
C GLN A 97 2.78 18.44 -7.08
N GLU A 98 3.88 19.19 -7.14
CA GLU A 98 4.32 20.11 -6.08
C GLU A 98 4.16 21.58 -6.47
N ASP A 99 3.46 21.86 -7.57
CA ASP A 99 3.22 23.24 -7.98
C ASP A 99 2.23 23.93 -7.02
N GLU A 100 2.63 25.08 -6.49
CA GLU A 100 1.73 25.95 -5.74
C GLU A 100 0.89 26.77 -6.70
N LEU A 101 -0.43 26.50 -6.75
CA LEU A 101 -1.38 27.25 -7.57
C LEU A 101 -2.09 28.31 -6.72
N ARG A 102 -2.10 29.56 -7.19
CA ARG A 102 -2.84 30.67 -6.56
C ARG A 102 -3.80 31.32 -7.52
N LEU A 103 -5.04 31.49 -7.08
CA LEU A 103 -6.11 32.22 -7.76
C LEU A 103 -6.25 33.60 -7.11
N GLY A 104 -5.64 34.62 -7.70
CA GLY A 104 -5.41 35.89 -7.00
C GLY A 104 -4.59 35.66 -5.72
N ARG A 105 -5.22 35.82 -4.55
CA ARG A 105 -4.58 35.59 -3.24
C ARG A 105 -4.88 34.21 -2.64
N MET A 106 -5.88 33.49 -3.16
CA MET A 106 -6.27 32.18 -2.65
C MET A 106 -5.28 31.13 -3.11
N LYS A 107 -4.65 30.43 -2.17
CA LYS A 107 -3.83 29.26 -2.50
C LYS A 107 -4.75 28.04 -2.60
N ILE A 108 -4.59 27.28 -3.68
CA ILE A 108 -5.22 25.98 -3.86
C ILE A 108 -4.15 24.94 -4.17
N ASP A 109 -4.30 23.75 -3.61
CA ASP A 109 -3.47 22.60 -3.93
C ASP A 109 -4.28 21.66 -4.83
N VAL A 110 -3.67 21.23 -5.93
CA VAL A 110 -4.27 20.30 -6.89
C VAL A 110 -3.40 19.06 -6.97
N ARG A 111 -3.92 17.91 -6.53
CA ARG A 111 -3.18 16.64 -6.51
C ARG A 111 -3.88 15.62 -7.40
N ALA A 112 -3.12 14.96 -8.27
CA ALA A 112 -3.63 13.80 -8.98
C ALA A 112 -3.77 12.61 -8.02
N ILE A 113 -4.87 11.88 -8.14
CA ILE A 113 -5.14 10.63 -7.40
C ILE A 113 -5.14 9.43 -8.37
N ILE A 114 -5.72 9.60 -9.56
CA ILE A 114 -5.69 8.63 -10.65
C ILE A 114 -5.32 9.34 -11.94
N SER A 115 -4.39 8.76 -12.73
CA SER A 115 -4.04 9.23 -14.07
C SER A 115 -4.41 8.22 -15.17
N PRO A 116 -4.62 8.65 -16.42
CA PRO A 116 -4.91 7.75 -17.54
C PRO A 116 -3.71 6.86 -17.90
N THR A 117 -2.52 7.45 -18.04
CA THR A 117 -1.26 6.74 -18.37
C THR A 117 -0.11 7.19 -17.47
N GLN A 118 1.00 6.45 -17.46
CA GLN A 118 2.23 6.89 -16.79
C GLN A 118 2.95 7.94 -17.63
N GLY A 119 3.27 9.08 -17.02
CA GLY A 119 4.08 10.12 -17.64
C GLY A 119 5.56 9.73 -17.72
N SER A 120 5.99 9.18 -18.86
CA SER A 120 7.24 9.56 -19.55
C SER A 120 7.28 9.00 -20.98
N VAL A 121 7.64 9.89 -21.91
CA VAL A 121 7.71 9.66 -23.36
C VAL A 121 8.88 8.73 -23.69
N SER A 122 8.60 7.57 -24.29
CA SER A 122 9.32 7.01 -25.46
C SER A 122 8.78 5.63 -25.82
N GLN A 123 7.84 5.56 -26.78
CA GLN A 123 8.01 4.90 -28.08
C GLN A 123 6.68 4.97 -28.86
N ARG A 124 6.82 4.97 -30.18
CA ARG A 124 5.92 5.53 -31.20
C ARG A 124 4.59 4.79 -31.37
N GLN A 125 3.63 5.54 -31.91
CA GLN A 125 2.44 5.06 -32.61
C GLN A 125 2.82 4.07 -33.73
N GLU A 126 2.10 2.96 -33.81
CA GLU A 126 1.56 2.48 -35.07
C GLU A 126 0.05 2.26 -34.88
N ASP A 127 -0.71 2.97 -35.70
CA ASP A 127 -2.16 2.89 -35.81
C ASP A 127 -2.60 1.61 -36.54
N LEU A 128 -3.79 1.14 -36.17
CA LEU A 128 -4.70 0.25 -36.91
C LEU A 128 -4.31 -1.23 -37.06
N GLN A 129 -4.85 -2.03 -36.15
CA GLN A 129 -5.66 -3.19 -36.53
C GLN A 129 -6.67 -3.49 -35.39
N LEU A 130 -7.96 -3.56 -35.73
CA LEU A 130 -9.01 -4.11 -34.86
C LEU A 130 -8.78 -5.61 -34.71
N GLU A 131 -7.75 -6.01 -33.99
CA GLU A 131 -7.56 -7.39 -33.57
C GLU A 131 -8.13 -7.57 -32.16
N ASN A 132 -8.85 -8.68 -31.98
CA ASN A 132 -9.46 -9.15 -30.74
C ASN A 132 -8.78 -8.56 -29.50
N ARG A 133 -9.45 -7.61 -28.82
CA ARG A 133 -9.02 -7.22 -27.48
C ARG A 133 -9.15 -8.44 -26.58
N THR A 134 -8.07 -9.18 -26.43
CA THR A 134 -7.88 -10.06 -25.29
C THR A 134 -7.81 -9.15 -24.07
N TYR A 135 -8.97 -8.95 -23.45
CA TYR A 135 -9.03 -8.36 -22.14
C TYR A 135 -8.19 -9.22 -21.20
N PRO A 136 -7.35 -8.64 -20.33
CA PRO A 136 -6.58 -9.43 -19.39
C PRO A 136 -7.49 -10.22 -18.44
N GLY A 137 -8.67 -9.69 -18.09
CA GLY A 137 -9.67 -10.40 -17.32
C GLY A 137 -10.67 -11.16 -18.18
N SER A 138 -11.20 -12.25 -17.61
CA SER A 138 -12.28 -13.09 -18.14
C SER A 138 -13.54 -13.04 -17.25
N GLY A 139 -13.73 -11.95 -16.52
CA GLY A 139 -14.87 -11.73 -15.61
C GLY A 139 -14.61 -12.07 -14.15
N GLU A 140 -13.35 -12.25 -13.74
CA GLU A 140 -12.98 -12.55 -12.37
C GLU A 140 -13.42 -11.43 -11.41
N PRO A 141 -13.95 -11.77 -10.22
CA PRO A 141 -14.35 -10.78 -9.23
C PRO A 141 -13.15 -10.07 -8.60
N ILE A 142 -13.15 -8.73 -8.60
CA ILE A 142 -12.12 -7.91 -7.94
C ILE A 142 -12.78 -7.09 -6.85
N LEU A 143 -12.36 -7.27 -5.60
CA LEU A 143 -12.87 -6.49 -4.48
C LEU A 143 -12.12 -5.15 -4.40
N ILE A 144 -12.84 -4.04 -4.39
CA ILE A 144 -12.31 -2.69 -4.24
C ILE A 144 -12.80 -2.15 -2.89
N VAL A 145 -11.87 -1.79 -2.02
CA VAL A 145 -12.11 -1.23 -0.68
C VAL A 145 -11.56 0.18 -0.65
N GLU A 146 -12.43 1.17 -0.84
CA GLU A 146 -12.10 2.60 -0.95
C GLU A 146 -13.30 3.41 -0.46
N ASP A 147 -13.10 4.28 0.53
CA ASP A 147 -14.15 5.09 1.16
C ASP A 147 -14.60 6.25 0.26
N ASP A 148 -13.70 6.78 -0.58
CA ASP A 148 -14.04 7.78 -1.56
C ASP A 148 -14.79 7.20 -2.76
N VAL A 149 -16.06 7.58 -2.90
CA VAL A 149 -16.97 7.09 -3.94
C VAL A 149 -16.44 7.37 -5.35
N GLU A 150 -15.82 8.52 -5.60
CA GLU A 150 -15.34 8.87 -6.93
C GLU A 150 -14.11 8.05 -7.31
N VAL A 151 -13.15 7.93 -6.37
CA VAL A 151 -11.98 7.06 -6.56
C VAL A 151 -12.42 5.61 -6.78
N ALA A 152 -13.35 5.09 -5.97
CA ALA A 152 -13.88 3.73 -6.10
C ALA A 152 -14.55 3.50 -7.46
N ASN A 153 -15.34 4.45 -7.94
CA ASN A 153 -16.02 4.38 -9.24
C ASN A 153 -15.02 4.34 -10.41
N ILE A 154 -13.94 5.13 -10.34
CA ILE A 154 -12.91 5.09 -11.37
C ILE A 154 -12.08 3.81 -11.31
N LEU A 155 -11.70 3.33 -10.13
CA LEU A 155 -11.05 2.01 -9.98
C LEU A 155 -11.94 0.89 -10.57
N SER A 156 -13.24 0.95 -10.31
CA SER A 156 -14.24 0.03 -10.88
C SER A 156 -14.29 0.11 -12.40
N LEU A 157 -14.32 1.32 -12.99
CA LEU A 157 -14.27 1.53 -14.43
C LEU A 157 -12.99 0.96 -15.05
N ILE A 158 -11.83 1.18 -14.41
CA ILE A 158 -10.53 0.67 -14.87
C ILE A 158 -10.53 -0.86 -14.90
N MET A 159 -11.05 -1.51 -13.86
CA MET A 159 -11.14 -2.97 -13.77
C MET A 159 -12.17 -3.54 -14.76
N ASN A 160 -13.33 -2.89 -14.90
CA ASN A 160 -14.36 -3.30 -15.86
C ASN A 160 -13.85 -3.23 -17.31
N ARG A 161 -13.17 -2.13 -17.68
CA ARG A 161 -12.52 -1.98 -19.00
C ARG A 161 -11.40 -2.99 -19.24
N ALA A 162 -10.81 -3.55 -18.18
CA ALA A 162 -9.82 -4.61 -18.24
C ALA A 162 -10.44 -6.02 -18.29
N GLY A 163 -11.77 -6.15 -18.33
CA GLY A 163 -12.47 -7.43 -18.41
C GLY A 163 -12.76 -8.10 -17.07
N TYR A 164 -12.56 -7.40 -15.94
CA TYR A 164 -12.87 -7.92 -14.61
C TYR A 164 -14.25 -7.50 -14.11
N LYS A 165 -14.73 -8.16 -13.05
CA LYS A 165 -15.99 -7.83 -12.37
C LYS A 165 -15.72 -7.13 -11.03
N PRO A 166 -15.77 -5.79 -10.95
CA PRO A 166 -15.54 -5.08 -9.70
C PRO A 166 -16.68 -5.31 -8.67
N LEU A 167 -16.30 -5.43 -7.41
CA LEU A 167 -17.15 -5.47 -6.22
C LEU A 167 -16.69 -4.33 -5.31
N ILE A 168 -17.54 -3.34 -5.07
CA ILE A 168 -17.16 -2.13 -4.32
C ILE A 168 -17.67 -2.22 -2.89
N THR A 169 -16.85 -1.79 -1.95
CA THR A 169 -17.21 -1.49 -0.56
C THR A 169 -16.44 -0.26 -0.08
N HIS A 170 -17.00 0.46 0.87
CA HIS A 170 -16.46 1.73 1.37
C HIS A 170 -15.90 1.63 2.80
N ASP A 171 -15.93 0.42 3.37
CA ASP A 171 -15.52 0.13 4.74
C ASP A 171 -14.97 -1.30 4.86
N VAL A 172 -14.23 -1.57 5.94
CA VAL A 172 -13.58 -2.86 6.19
C VAL A 172 -14.60 -3.96 6.51
N ILE A 173 -15.69 -3.63 7.19
CA ILE A 173 -16.73 -4.60 7.58
C ILE A 173 -17.42 -5.19 6.33
N GLY A 174 -17.81 -4.32 5.41
CA GLY A 174 -18.36 -4.67 4.11
C GLY A 174 -17.35 -5.43 3.25
N ALA A 175 -16.06 -5.09 3.34
CA ALA A 175 -14.98 -5.83 2.70
C ALA A 175 -14.92 -7.28 3.19
N ILE A 176 -14.90 -7.51 4.51
CA ILE A 176 -14.90 -8.85 5.10
C ILE A 176 -16.12 -9.66 4.62
N ARG A 177 -17.30 -9.04 4.62
CA ARG A 177 -18.53 -9.68 4.16
C ARG A 177 -18.44 -10.10 2.68
N LEU A 178 -18.07 -9.18 1.80
CA LEU A 178 -17.96 -9.46 0.36
C LEU A 178 -16.84 -10.45 0.07
N PHE A 179 -15.71 -10.33 0.76
CA PHE A 179 -14.57 -11.22 0.64
C PHE A 179 -14.97 -12.68 0.87
N ASN A 180 -15.66 -12.95 1.99
CA ASN A 180 -16.11 -14.29 2.34
C ASN A 180 -17.20 -14.84 1.40
N GLN A 181 -18.13 -13.98 0.97
CA GLN A 181 -19.27 -14.39 0.15
C GLN A 181 -18.92 -14.60 -1.32
N LYS A 182 -18.02 -13.77 -1.85
CA LYS A 182 -17.74 -13.68 -3.28
C LYS A 182 -16.39 -14.25 -3.67
N ARG A 183 -15.50 -14.52 -2.71
CA ARG A 183 -14.15 -15.08 -2.92
C ARG A 183 -13.43 -14.39 -4.10
N PRO A 184 -13.14 -13.09 -3.97
CA PRO A 184 -12.57 -12.32 -5.06
C PRO A 184 -11.23 -12.90 -5.50
N SER A 185 -10.89 -12.75 -6.78
CA SER A 185 -9.61 -13.18 -7.35
C SER A 185 -8.47 -12.20 -7.06
N ALA A 186 -8.80 -10.96 -6.66
CA ALA A 186 -7.86 -9.99 -6.08
C ALA A 186 -8.61 -8.94 -5.25
N VAL A 187 -7.88 -8.26 -4.38
CA VAL A 187 -8.34 -7.10 -3.60
C VAL A 187 -7.50 -5.88 -3.98
N ILE A 188 -8.16 -4.75 -4.20
CA ILE A 188 -7.57 -3.40 -4.22
C ILE A 188 -8.03 -2.69 -2.94
N LEU A 189 -7.09 -2.21 -2.13
CA LEU A 189 -7.34 -1.71 -0.77
C LEU A 189 -6.69 -0.34 -0.54
N ASP A 190 -7.46 0.67 -0.11
CA ASP A 190 -6.89 1.82 0.58
C ASP A 190 -6.65 1.50 2.06
N LEU A 191 -5.56 2.03 2.63
CA LEU A 191 -5.27 1.95 4.06
C LEU A 191 -6.01 3.01 4.88
N MET A 192 -6.34 4.14 4.25
CA MET A 192 -6.98 5.28 4.90
C MET A 192 -8.50 5.13 4.87
N LEU A 193 -9.04 4.18 5.65
CA LEU A 193 -10.48 3.93 5.76
C LEU A 193 -11.04 4.52 7.07
N PRO A 194 -12.35 4.89 7.11
CA PRO A 194 -12.93 5.61 8.24
C PRO A 194 -13.24 4.74 9.46
N ASP A 195 -13.42 3.43 9.30
CA ASP A 195 -13.89 2.52 10.34
C ASP A 195 -12.75 1.76 11.05
N LEU A 196 -11.90 1.08 10.29
CA LEU A 196 -10.76 0.32 10.77
C LEU A 196 -9.56 0.54 9.85
N ASN A 197 -8.35 0.47 10.41
CA ASN A 197 -7.13 0.58 9.62
C ASN A 197 -7.10 -0.56 8.58
N GLY A 198 -6.92 -0.23 7.29
CA GLY A 198 -6.87 -1.22 6.20
C GLY A 198 -5.84 -2.34 6.41
N LEU A 199 -4.80 -2.09 7.22
CA LEU A 199 -3.85 -3.14 7.65
C LEU A 199 -4.53 -4.31 8.38
N GLU A 200 -5.59 -4.06 9.15
CA GLU A 200 -6.36 -5.13 9.80
C GLU A 200 -7.09 -6.00 8.78
N PHE A 201 -7.54 -5.43 7.66
CA PHE A 201 -8.12 -6.19 6.57
C PHE A 201 -7.07 -7.08 5.89
N CYS A 202 -5.84 -6.58 5.67
CA CYS A 202 -4.73 -7.40 5.16
C CYS A 202 -4.47 -8.60 6.08
N ARG A 203 -4.36 -8.36 7.39
CA ARG A 203 -4.17 -9.42 8.39
C ARG A 203 -5.32 -10.40 8.36
N TYR A 204 -6.56 -9.92 8.28
CA TYR A 204 -7.76 -10.74 8.19
C TYR A 204 -7.70 -11.70 6.99
N VAL A 205 -7.36 -11.20 5.80
CA VAL A 205 -7.21 -12.01 4.59
C VAL A 205 -6.13 -13.09 4.80
N ARG A 206 -5.05 -12.79 5.52
CA ARG A 206 -3.95 -13.74 5.82
C ARG A 206 -4.15 -14.64 7.02
N ARG A 207 -5.26 -14.56 7.76
CA ARG A 207 -5.49 -15.45 8.93
C ARG A 207 -5.51 -16.94 8.58
N ASP A 208 -5.80 -17.29 7.34
CA ASP A 208 -5.84 -18.67 6.83
C ASP A 208 -5.18 -18.74 5.44
N VAL A 209 -3.86 -18.55 5.39
CA VAL A 209 -3.09 -18.50 4.13
C VAL A 209 -3.20 -19.80 3.32
N GLU A 210 -3.39 -20.95 3.99
CA GLU A 210 -3.57 -22.25 3.32
C GLU A 210 -4.86 -22.33 2.51
N ARG A 211 -5.91 -21.61 2.93
CA ARG A 211 -7.18 -21.51 2.18
C ARG A 211 -7.31 -20.23 1.37
N ASN A 212 -6.48 -19.23 1.66
CA ASN A 212 -6.65 -17.88 1.14
C ASN A 212 -5.36 -17.28 0.58
N SER A 213 -5.14 -17.56 -0.70
CA SER A 213 -4.12 -16.93 -1.53
C SER A 213 -4.69 -15.78 -2.35
N THR A 214 -5.72 -15.07 -1.86
CA THR A 214 -6.23 -13.91 -2.62
C THR A 214 -5.21 -12.78 -2.58
N PRO A 215 -4.73 -12.26 -3.73
CA PRO A 215 -3.78 -11.16 -3.75
C PRO A 215 -4.41 -9.88 -3.23
N VAL A 216 -3.66 -9.13 -2.42
CA VAL A 216 -4.05 -7.84 -1.86
C VAL A 216 -3.07 -6.78 -2.38
N ILE A 217 -3.61 -5.85 -3.17
CA ILE A 217 -2.89 -4.72 -3.75
C ILE A 217 -3.32 -3.48 -2.97
N VAL A 218 -2.40 -2.90 -2.22
CA VAL A 218 -2.63 -1.66 -1.50
C VAL A 218 -2.44 -0.47 -2.43
N VAL A 219 -3.39 0.46 -2.46
CA VAL A 219 -3.32 1.72 -3.21
C VAL A 219 -3.60 2.87 -2.25
N SER A 220 -2.56 3.60 -1.82
CA SER A 220 -2.73 4.62 -0.79
C SER A 220 -1.90 5.89 -1.01
N ALA A 221 -2.37 7.02 -0.47
CA ALA A 221 -1.65 8.30 -0.48
C ALA A 221 -0.44 8.30 0.47
N VAL A 222 -0.40 7.36 1.42
CA VAL A 222 0.62 7.28 2.44
C VAL A 222 1.86 6.55 1.91
N LYS A 223 2.91 7.29 1.54
CA LYS A 223 4.13 6.70 0.89
C LYS A 223 5.36 6.56 1.79
N SER A 224 5.24 6.80 3.09
CA SER A 224 6.40 6.68 3.97
C SER A 224 6.94 5.24 3.93
N ARG A 225 8.27 5.08 3.98
CA ARG A 225 8.91 3.76 3.97
C ARG A 225 8.35 2.84 5.08
N GLN A 226 8.00 3.43 6.22
CA GLN A 226 7.39 2.73 7.36
C GLN A 226 5.99 2.21 7.01
N ASN A 227 5.15 3.01 6.35
CA ASN A 227 3.78 2.62 6.03
C ASN A 227 3.74 1.57 4.92
N VAL A 228 4.66 1.64 3.95
CA VAL A 228 4.85 0.57 2.96
C VAL A 228 5.28 -0.73 3.64
N ALA A 229 6.26 -0.68 4.56
CA ALA A 229 6.71 -1.85 5.30
C ALA A 229 5.57 -2.47 6.11
N GLN A 230 4.81 -1.66 6.85
CA GLN A 230 3.65 -2.13 7.63
C GLN A 230 2.58 -2.79 6.76
N ALA A 231 2.32 -2.28 5.56
CA ALA A 231 1.37 -2.86 4.62
C ALA A 231 1.80 -4.25 4.13
N LEU A 232 3.08 -4.39 3.77
CA LEU A 232 3.65 -5.67 3.34
C LEU A 232 3.72 -6.66 4.51
N GLU A 233 4.13 -6.23 5.70
CA GLU A 233 4.12 -7.04 6.92
C GLU A 233 2.72 -7.50 7.31
N ALA A 234 1.70 -6.68 7.09
CA ALA A 234 0.30 -7.05 7.31
C ALA A 234 -0.24 -8.04 6.28
N GLY A 235 0.51 -8.33 5.21
CA GLY A 235 0.17 -9.35 4.23
C GLY A 235 -0.20 -8.85 2.83
N ALA A 236 -0.02 -7.56 2.52
CA ALA A 236 -0.18 -7.06 1.15
C ALA A 236 0.87 -7.67 0.23
N ASP A 237 0.48 -8.04 -1.00
CA ASP A 237 1.41 -8.55 -2.00
C ASP A 237 2.12 -7.39 -2.74
N ILE A 238 1.41 -6.28 -2.95
CA ILE A 238 1.88 -5.12 -3.71
C ILE A 238 1.39 -3.83 -3.03
N PHE A 239 2.24 -2.80 -3.05
CA PHE A 239 1.89 -1.45 -2.63
C PHE A 239 2.10 -0.47 -3.80
N LEU A 240 1.06 0.31 -4.12
CA LEU A 240 1.08 1.38 -5.11
C LEU A 240 0.76 2.71 -4.41
N GLY A 241 1.58 3.72 -4.64
CA GLY A 241 1.36 5.04 -4.06
C GLY A 241 0.51 5.92 -4.97
N LYS A 242 -0.53 6.58 -4.44
CA LYS A 242 -1.34 7.57 -5.19
C LYS A 242 -0.49 8.81 -5.57
N PRO A 243 -0.53 9.37 -6.80
CA PRO A 243 -1.38 8.95 -7.90
C PRO A 243 -1.00 7.60 -8.49
N VAL A 244 -2.01 6.78 -8.80
CA VAL A 244 -1.84 5.52 -9.53
C VAL A 244 -2.35 5.69 -10.97
N SER A 245 -1.63 5.15 -11.95
CA SER A 245 -2.12 5.16 -13.33
C SER A 245 -3.03 3.98 -13.60
N ALA A 246 -4.04 4.17 -14.47
CA ALA A 246 -4.94 3.10 -14.88
C ALA A 246 -4.17 1.92 -15.51
N GLN A 247 -3.20 2.22 -16.37
CA GLN A 247 -2.39 1.21 -17.05
C GLN A 247 -1.56 0.38 -16.07
N GLU A 248 -0.89 1.02 -15.11
CA GLU A 248 -0.09 0.33 -14.07
C GLU A 248 -0.97 -0.59 -13.23
N LEU A 249 -2.12 -0.09 -12.78
CA LEU A 249 -3.05 -0.88 -11.97
C LEU A 249 -3.55 -2.12 -12.73
N GLN A 250 -3.92 -1.96 -14.00
CA GLN A 250 -4.35 -3.09 -14.85
C GLN A 250 -3.25 -4.13 -15.04
N GLN A 251 -2.01 -3.69 -15.30
CA GLN A 251 -0.86 -4.58 -15.46
C GLN A 251 -0.54 -5.35 -14.18
N VAL A 252 -0.59 -4.67 -13.03
CA VAL A 252 -0.36 -5.27 -11.71
C VAL A 252 -1.41 -6.33 -11.41
N VAL A 253 -2.70 -6.00 -11.53
CA VAL A 253 -3.82 -6.92 -11.29
C VAL A 253 -3.76 -8.13 -12.22
N SER A 254 -3.55 -7.88 -13.52
CA SER A 254 -3.42 -8.97 -14.50
C SER A 254 -2.25 -9.90 -14.17
N SER A 255 -1.08 -9.33 -13.89
CA SER A 255 0.13 -10.12 -13.63
C SER A 255 -0.03 -11.01 -12.40
N ILE A 256 -0.64 -10.50 -11.32
CA ILE A 256 -0.76 -11.26 -10.07
C ILE A 256 -1.82 -12.36 -10.16
N ILE A 257 -2.90 -12.13 -10.91
CA ILE A 257 -3.95 -13.14 -11.16
C ILE A 257 -3.41 -14.25 -12.06
N HIS A 258 -2.81 -13.92 -13.21
CA HIS A 258 -2.29 -14.92 -14.16
C HIS A 258 -1.18 -15.78 -13.55
N ARG A 259 -0.28 -15.20 -12.73
CA ARG A 259 0.77 -15.96 -12.05
C ARG A 259 0.22 -17.02 -11.10
N ARG A 260 -0.91 -16.75 -10.45
CA ARG A 260 -1.56 -17.73 -9.56
C ARG A 260 -2.40 -18.77 -10.31
N GLN A 261 -2.96 -18.41 -11.46
CA GLN A 261 -3.71 -19.36 -12.30
C GLN A 261 -2.80 -20.28 -13.14
N GLY A 262 -1.58 -19.83 -13.50
CA GLY A 262 -0.67 -20.53 -14.43
C GLY A 262 0.36 -21.46 -13.80
N GLY A 263 0.38 -21.66 -12.48
CA GLY A 263 1.28 -22.62 -11.81
C GLY A 263 2.79 -22.37 -11.97
N ALA A 264 3.21 -21.18 -12.40
CA ALA A 264 4.62 -20.85 -12.59
C ALA A 264 5.22 -20.23 -11.31
N ASP A 265 5.85 -21.08 -10.49
CA ASP A 265 6.89 -20.70 -9.55
C ASP A 265 8.00 -19.95 -10.29
N HIS A 266 8.08 -18.62 -10.13
CA HIS A 266 9.31 -17.82 -10.11
C HIS A 266 8.95 -16.33 -9.97
N LEU A 267 9.14 -15.78 -8.77
CA LEU A 267 9.10 -14.35 -8.51
C LEU A 267 10.27 -13.66 -9.24
N LEU A 268 9.98 -12.88 -10.29
CA LEU A 268 10.86 -11.82 -10.77
C LEU A 268 10.27 -10.47 -10.33
N THR A 269 10.64 -10.05 -9.12
CA THR A 269 10.51 -8.66 -8.67
C THR A 269 11.53 -7.83 -9.43
N ARG A 270 11.09 -7.00 -10.39
CA ARG A 270 11.94 -5.92 -10.91
C ARG A 270 12.17 -4.92 -9.78
N HIS A 271 13.44 -4.64 -9.52
CA HIS A 271 13.98 -3.84 -8.42
C HIS A 271 13.32 -2.46 -8.23
N LEU A 272 13.10 -2.09 -6.96
CA LEU A 272 13.13 -0.71 -6.48
C LEU A 272 14.57 -0.39 -6.02
N PRO A 273 15.18 0.73 -6.47
CA PRO A 273 16.52 1.13 -6.05
C PRO A 273 16.61 1.28 -4.52
N GLY A 274 17.62 0.67 -3.90
CA GLY A 274 17.89 0.80 -2.46
C GLY A 274 17.23 -0.23 -1.54
N THR A 275 16.64 -1.29 -2.09
CA THR A 275 16.19 -2.46 -1.31
C THR A 275 17.14 -3.63 -1.54
N ALA A 276 17.73 -4.17 -0.47
CA ALA A 276 18.52 -5.39 -0.55
C ALA A 276 17.59 -6.58 -0.78
N PRO A 277 17.90 -7.50 -1.72
CA PRO A 277 17.04 -8.62 -2.02
C PRO A 277 17.00 -9.63 -0.86
N LEU A 278 15.88 -10.35 -0.72
CA LEU A 278 15.79 -11.65 -0.04
C LEU A 278 16.72 -12.74 -0.66
N GLN A 279 17.68 -12.36 -1.50
CA GLN A 279 18.76 -13.19 -2.05
C GLN A 279 20.07 -13.11 -1.25
N ALA A 280 20.12 -12.44 -0.10
CA ALA A 280 21.33 -12.48 0.74
C ALA A 280 21.54 -13.84 1.46
N ILE A 281 20.64 -14.81 1.27
CA ILE A 281 20.77 -16.18 1.78
C ILE A 281 20.71 -17.14 0.58
N ALA A 282 21.78 -17.92 0.41
CA ALA A 282 21.88 -18.94 -0.62
C ALA A 282 20.64 -19.86 -0.57
N PRO A 283 20.07 -20.29 -1.72
CA PRO A 283 18.87 -21.13 -1.75
C PRO A 283 18.95 -22.35 -0.82
N GLU A 284 20.11 -23.01 -0.76
CA GLU A 284 20.39 -24.13 0.16
C GLU A 284 20.41 -23.77 1.66
N SER A 285 20.40 -22.50 2.04
CA SER A 285 20.43 -22.02 3.43
C SER A 285 19.15 -21.30 3.87
N ARG A 286 18.16 -21.17 2.97
CA ARG A 286 16.87 -20.52 3.27
C ARG A 286 15.96 -21.38 4.13
N HIS A 287 16.09 -22.71 4.02
CA HIS A 287 15.38 -23.64 4.87
C HIS A 287 15.68 -23.37 6.35
N ASP A 288 16.96 -23.28 6.70
CA ASP A 288 17.39 -23.02 8.09
C ASP A 288 17.17 -21.59 8.57
N ALA A 289 16.60 -20.71 7.73
CA ALA A 289 16.43 -19.30 8.05
C ALA A 289 15.14 -19.05 8.84
N ALA A 290 15.26 -18.29 9.92
CA ALA A 290 14.13 -17.74 10.66
C ALA A 290 14.31 -16.23 10.84
N VAL A 291 13.21 -15.50 10.77
CA VAL A 291 13.14 -14.06 10.96
C VAL A 291 12.38 -13.78 12.25
N LEU A 292 13.04 -13.06 13.16
CA LEU A 292 12.53 -12.71 14.47
C LEU A 292 12.24 -11.21 14.53
N PHE A 293 10.98 -10.87 14.81
CA PHE A 293 10.53 -9.49 15.00
C PHE A 293 10.39 -9.20 16.48
N ILE A 294 10.99 -8.14 17.00
CA ILE A 294 10.85 -7.74 18.40
C ILE A 294 9.75 -6.68 18.52
N ALA A 295 8.69 -6.99 19.26
CA ALA A 295 7.54 -6.10 19.40
C ALA A 295 7.92 -4.81 20.16
N GLY A 296 7.46 -3.66 19.66
CA GLY A 296 7.72 -2.36 20.28
C GLY A 296 9.08 -1.73 19.94
N HIS A 297 9.91 -2.40 19.14
CA HIS A 297 11.17 -1.86 18.62
C HIS A 297 11.10 -1.71 17.11
N SER A 298 11.38 -0.52 16.59
CA SER A 298 11.27 -0.15 15.17
C SER A 298 12.50 -0.52 14.32
N GLU A 299 13.39 -1.36 14.85
CA GLU A 299 14.62 -1.76 14.17
C GLU A 299 14.37 -2.90 13.17
N THR A 300 15.34 -3.11 12.28
CA THR A 300 15.32 -4.21 11.30
C THR A 300 15.14 -5.58 11.98
N PRO A 301 14.28 -6.46 11.46
CA PRO A 301 14.08 -7.79 12.03
C PRO A 301 15.36 -8.61 12.03
N LEU A 302 15.55 -9.43 13.06
CA LEU A 302 16.72 -10.29 13.17
C LEU A 302 16.57 -11.50 12.26
N THR A 303 17.51 -11.68 11.34
CA THR A 303 17.57 -12.88 10.50
C THR A 303 18.55 -13.87 11.12
N LEU A 304 18.09 -15.11 11.31
CA LEU A 304 18.79 -16.17 12.03
C LEU A 304 18.93 -17.37 11.10
N THR A 305 20.05 -18.09 11.20
CA THR A 305 20.21 -19.42 10.60
C THR A 305 20.33 -20.44 11.72
N ILE A 306 19.39 -21.38 11.80
CA ILE A 306 19.22 -22.33 12.90
C ILE A 306 19.63 -23.73 12.43
N LYS A 307 20.94 -23.93 12.26
CA LYS A 307 21.54 -25.24 11.94
C LYS A 307 21.88 -26.03 13.20
N ASP A 308 22.40 -25.32 14.20
CA ASP A 308 22.61 -25.80 15.57
C ASP A 308 21.66 -25.04 16.50
N PRO A 309 21.41 -25.53 17.73
CA PRO A 309 20.63 -24.79 18.71
C PRO A 309 21.17 -23.36 18.88
N VAL A 310 20.31 -22.37 18.63
CA VAL A 310 20.65 -20.95 18.77
C VAL A 310 20.12 -20.47 20.11
N SER A 311 21.01 -19.95 20.95
CA SER A 311 20.62 -19.37 22.23
C SER A 311 20.14 -17.94 22.08
N LEU A 312 19.06 -17.59 22.79
CA LEU A 312 18.51 -16.25 22.92
C LEU A 312 18.76 -15.75 24.35
N GLY A 313 19.28 -14.55 24.52
CA GLY A 313 19.49 -13.99 25.86
C GLY A 313 20.13 -12.61 25.86
N ARG A 314 20.58 -12.17 27.04
CA ARG A 314 21.28 -10.89 27.21
C ARG A 314 22.77 -11.10 27.53
N SER A 315 23.65 -10.41 26.80
CA SER A 315 25.08 -10.32 27.06
C SER A 315 25.81 -11.67 27.05
N ALA A 316 26.35 -12.03 25.88
CA ALA A 316 27.34 -13.10 25.77
C ALA A 316 28.74 -12.54 25.50
N THR A 317 29.73 -13.03 26.25
CA THR A 317 31.13 -12.94 25.84
C THR A 317 31.31 -13.76 24.57
N SER A 318 32.07 -13.21 23.61
CA SER A 318 32.18 -13.60 22.19
C SER A 318 32.76 -14.99 21.90
N THR A 319 32.70 -15.95 22.83
CA THR A 319 33.41 -17.22 22.73
C THR A 319 32.58 -18.39 22.19
N ASN A 320 31.25 -18.28 22.04
CA ASN A 320 30.43 -19.31 21.39
C ASN A 320 29.59 -18.74 20.24
N ARG A 321 29.74 -19.32 19.04
CA ARG A 321 29.24 -18.82 17.74
C ARG A 321 27.72 -18.92 17.52
N THR A 322 26.90 -19.28 18.53
CA THR A 322 25.44 -19.45 18.40
C THR A 322 24.65 -18.72 19.50
N HIS A 323 24.86 -17.41 19.62
CA HIS A 323 24.15 -16.56 20.58
C HIS A 323 23.56 -15.31 19.92
N ILE A 324 22.26 -15.07 20.15
CA ILE A 324 21.56 -13.85 19.77
C ILE A 324 21.41 -12.98 21.01
N ASP A 325 22.22 -11.92 21.04
CA ASP A 325 22.20 -10.93 22.10
C ASP A 325 21.06 -9.94 21.88
N LEU A 326 20.08 -9.99 22.79
CA LEU A 326 18.90 -9.16 22.80
C LEU A 326 19.09 -7.88 23.63
N SER A 327 20.27 -7.64 24.21
CA SER A 327 20.52 -6.48 25.10
C SER A 327 20.14 -5.14 24.48
N ARG A 328 20.29 -4.99 23.15
CA ARG A 328 19.90 -3.77 22.41
C ARG A 328 18.40 -3.47 22.41
N TYR A 329 17.55 -4.44 22.74
CA TYR A 329 16.09 -4.30 22.82
C TYR A 329 15.61 -4.13 24.27
N SER A 330 16.40 -3.44 25.09
CA SER A 330 16.10 -3.25 26.53
C SER A 330 15.82 -4.57 27.26
N ALA A 331 16.45 -5.68 26.82
CA ALA A 331 16.10 -7.02 27.28
C ALA A 331 16.25 -7.21 28.79
N ILE A 332 17.15 -6.47 29.45
CA ILE A 332 17.26 -6.48 30.92
C ILE A 332 16.01 -5.92 31.60
N ASP A 333 15.44 -4.84 31.07
CA ASP A 333 14.25 -4.17 31.62
C ASP A 333 13.00 -5.03 31.44
N PHE A 334 12.98 -5.84 30.38
CA PHE A 334 11.94 -6.83 30.13
C PHE A 334 12.17 -8.18 30.83
N GLY A 335 13.21 -8.30 31.67
CA GLY A 335 13.46 -9.49 32.49
C GLY A 335 14.04 -10.68 31.72
N VAL A 336 14.70 -10.47 30.59
CA VAL A 336 15.37 -11.54 29.84
C VAL A 336 16.62 -12.03 30.59
N SER A 337 16.89 -13.34 30.55
CA SER A 337 18.04 -13.99 31.22
C SER A 337 19.28 -13.97 30.33
N ARG A 338 20.47 -14.20 30.91
CA ARG A 338 21.71 -14.22 30.11
C ARG A 338 21.67 -15.25 28.99
N VAL A 339 21.16 -16.43 29.31
CA VAL A 339 20.61 -17.39 28.37
C VAL A 339 19.19 -17.63 28.83
N HIS A 340 18.21 -17.41 27.96
CA HIS A 340 16.79 -17.44 28.33
C HIS A 340 16.04 -18.56 27.60
N ALA A 341 16.29 -18.72 26.30
CA ALA A 341 15.70 -19.81 25.53
C ALA A 341 16.65 -20.30 24.44
N TYR A 342 16.37 -21.47 23.91
CA TYR A 342 17.03 -22.03 22.74
C TYR A 342 16.02 -22.25 21.63
N LEU A 343 16.39 -21.89 20.40
CA LEU A 343 15.69 -22.29 19.20
C LEU A 343 16.41 -23.51 18.61
N HIS A 344 15.65 -24.56 18.35
CA HIS A 344 16.12 -25.80 17.75
C HIS A 344 15.41 -26.02 16.43
N ARG A 345 16.14 -26.54 15.45
CA ARG A 345 15.54 -27.10 14.24
C ARG A 345 15.75 -28.61 14.26
N LYS A 346 14.66 -29.38 14.13
CA LYS A 346 14.68 -30.84 14.08
C LYS A 346 13.66 -31.32 13.07
N ASN A 347 14.07 -32.18 12.12
CA ASN A 347 13.19 -32.73 11.08
C ASN A 347 12.32 -31.65 10.42
N ASP A 348 12.96 -30.54 10.03
CA ASP A 348 12.33 -29.38 9.36
C ASP A 348 11.30 -28.59 10.18
N LEU A 349 11.11 -28.98 11.45
CA LEU A 349 10.28 -28.28 12.40
C LEU A 349 11.13 -27.44 13.36
N LEU A 350 10.56 -26.31 13.78
CA LEU A 350 11.21 -25.39 14.70
C LEU A 350 10.63 -25.55 16.10
N TYR A 351 11.51 -25.62 17.08
CA TYR A 351 11.14 -25.79 18.49
C TYR A 351 11.80 -24.72 19.34
N ILE A 352 11.10 -24.29 20.38
CA ILE A 352 11.65 -23.45 21.43
C ILE A 352 11.77 -24.27 22.72
N GLN A 353 12.87 -24.07 23.44
CA GLN A 353 13.12 -24.64 24.75
C GLN A 353 13.43 -23.50 25.71
N ASP A 354 12.70 -23.41 26.83
CA ASP A 354 13.07 -22.51 27.92
C ASP A 354 14.34 -23.03 28.62
N ALA A 355 15.34 -22.16 28.79
CA ALA A 355 16.65 -22.51 29.34
C ALA A 355 16.71 -22.43 30.87
N ASP A 356 15.64 -22.83 31.55
CA ASP A 356 15.43 -22.60 32.99
C ASP A 356 15.52 -21.10 33.34
N SER A 357 14.76 -20.31 32.59
CA SER A 357 14.83 -18.86 32.67
C SER A 357 14.13 -18.32 33.92
N VAL A 358 14.65 -17.21 34.47
CA VAL A 358 14.17 -16.64 35.73
C VAL A 358 12.73 -16.14 35.62
N ASN A 359 12.35 -15.57 34.47
CA ASN A 359 11.03 -14.96 34.25
C ASN A 359 10.14 -15.76 33.29
N GLY A 360 10.58 -16.95 32.89
CA GLY A 360 9.85 -17.86 32.02
C GLY A 360 9.78 -17.43 30.55
N THR A 361 9.72 -18.44 29.68
CA THR A 361 9.38 -18.31 28.27
C THR A 361 7.91 -18.67 28.06
N PHE A 362 7.22 -17.92 27.19
CA PHE A 362 5.85 -18.18 26.81
C PHE A 362 5.72 -18.27 25.30
N LEU A 363 4.83 -19.15 24.83
CA LEU A 363 4.46 -19.28 23.42
C LEU A 363 2.95 -19.05 23.31
N ASN A 364 2.54 -18.08 22.50
CA ASN A 364 1.14 -17.65 22.33
C ASN A 364 0.41 -17.43 23.67
N GLY A 365 1.12 -16.81 24.62
CA GLY A 365 0.62 -16.53 25.96
C GLY A 365 0.67 -17.71 26.95
N GLN A 366 0.97 -18.93 26.51
CA GLN A 366 1.08 -20.11 27.39
C GLN A 366 2.52 -20.28 27.91
N PRO A 367 2.73 -20.50 29.22
CA PRO A 367 4.07 -20.72 29.77
C PRO A 367 4.63 -22.07 29.31
N LEU A 368 5.90 -22.08 28.93
CA LEU A 368 6.61 -23.30 28.61
C LEU A 368 7.16 -23.96 29.88
N LYS A 369 7.27 -25.29 29.85
CA LYS A 369 7.98 -26.03 30.89
C LYS A 369 9.49 -25.90 30.66
N PRO A 370 10.29 -25.58 31.70
CA PRO A 370 11.74 -25.50 31.58
C PRO A 370 12.34 -26.77 31.00
N ASN A 371 13.29 -26.61 30.08
CA ASN A 371 14.03 -27.68 29.41
C ASN A 371 13.18 -28.65 28.55
N GLU A 372 11.94 -28.31 28.21
CA GLU A 372 11.09 -29.09 27.29
C GLU A 372 11.00 -28.41 25.91
N LEU A 373 11.09 -29.20 24.83
CA LEU A 373 10.95 -28.70 23.47
C LEU A 373 9.49 -28.51 23.12
N THR A 374 9.12 -27.29 22.76
CA THR A 374 7.77 -26.94 22.31
C THR A 374 7.82 -26.57 20.83
N LEU A 375 6.96 -27.21 20.03
CA LEU A 375 6.86 -26.92 18.60
C LEU A 375 6.39 -25.47 18.40
N ILE A 376 7.08 -24.74 17.54
CA ILE A 376 6.74 -23.39 17.11
C ILE A 376 6.13 -23.48 15.72
N HIS A 377 5.08 -22.72 15.48
CA HIS A 377 4.48 -22.48 14.18
C HIS A 377 4.81 -21.07 13.69
N ASN A 378 4.61 -20.87 12.39
CA ASN A 378 4.80 -19.56 11.80
C ASN A 378 3.90 -18.50 12.44
N ALA A 379 4.47 -17.33 12.70
CA ALA A 379 3.82 -16.18 13.32
C ALA A 379 3.44 -16.37 14.80
N ASP A 380 3.90 -17.45 15.45
CA ASP A 380 3.73 -17.60 16.89
C ASP A 380 4.38 -16.43 17.64
N GLU A 381 3.66 -15.93 18.65
CA GLU A 381 4.21 -14.97 19.60
C GLU A 381 5.07 -15.73 20.62
N ILE A 382 6.35 -15.42 20.68
CA ILE A 382 7.25 -15.86 21.74
C ILE A 382 7.44 -14.69 22.71
N ARG A 383 7.38 -14.96 24.00
CA ARG A 383 7.66 -13.96 25.03
C ARG A 383 8.74 -14.47 25.97
N LEU A 384 9.85 -13.75 26.05
CA LEU A 384 10.96 -14.00 26.98
C LEU A 384 10.84 -13.02 28.15
N GLY A 385 10.38 -13.47 29.31
CA GLY A 385 9.96 -12.57 30.38
C GLY A 385 8.80 -11.66 29.92
N GLN A 386 9.05 -10.37 29.70
CA GLN A 386 8.08 -9.41 29.15
C GLN A 386 8.40 -8.99 27.71
N LEU A 387 9.53 -9.43 27.15
CA LEU A 387 9.94 -9.09 25.79
C LEU A 387 9.18 -9.97 24.79
N ARG A 388 8.31 -9.36 24.00
CA ARG A 388 7.51 -10.06 22.98
C ARG A 388 8.21 -10.06 21.63
N MET A 389 8.11 -11.17 20.93
CA MET A 389 8.68 -11.34 19.61
C MET A 389 7.86 -12.31 18.77
N TYR A 390 7.95 -12.18 17.44
CA TYR A 390 7.24 -13.04 16.50
C TYR A 390 8.25 -13.71 15.60
N LEU A 391 8.12 -15.03 15.45
CA LEU A 391 9.07 -15.85 14.70
C LEU A 391 8.43 -16.35 13.40
N TYR A 392 9.12 -16.13 12.29
CA TYR A 392 8.69 -16.53 10.95
C TYR A 392 9.80 -17.33 10.29
N PHE A 393 9.51 -18.49 9.72
CA PHE A 393 10.49 -19.38 9.10
C PHE A 393 9.85 -20.15 7.95
N LEU A 394 10.67 -20.60 6.99
CA LEU A 394 10.19 -21.43 5.90
C LEU A 394 10.07 -22.88 6.38
N ALA A 395 8.94 -23.52 6.09
CA ALA A 395 8.72 -24.94 6.29
C ALA A 395 8.47 -25.57 4.92
N ASP A 396 9.35 -26.48 4.49
CA ASP A 396 9.14 -27.28 3.28
C ASP A 396 8.10 -28.38 3.55
N ARG A 397 7.19 -28.61 2.60
CA ARG A 397 6.23 -29.72 2.65
C ARG A 397 6.88 -31.01 2.11
N HIS A 398 6.81 -32.11 2.87
CA HIS A 398 5.99 -33.29 2.55
C HIS A 398 6.34 -34.49 3.45
N ASN A 399 5.33 -35.07 4.08
CA ASN A 399 4.90 -36.41 3.68
C ASN A 399 3.39 -36.53 3.90
N GLU A 400 2.68 -36.79 2.81
CA GLU A 400 1.41 -37.52 2.86
C GLU A 400 1.76 -38.95 3.28
N GLU A 401 1.18 -39.40 4.39
CA GLU A 401 0.68 -40.77 4.55
C GLU A 401 -0.73 -40.68 5.16
#